data_AF-Q078Q6-F1
#
_entry.id   AF-Q078Q6-F1
#
_cell.length_a   1.000
_cell.length_b   1.000
_cell.length_c   1.000
_cell.angle_alpha   90.00
_cell.angle_beta   90.00
_cell.angle_gamma   90.00
#
_symmetry.space_group_name_H-M   'P 1'
#
loop_
_entity.id
_entity.type
_entity.pdbx_description
1 polymer ?
#
loop_
_entity_poly.entity_id
_entity_poly.type
_entity_poly.pdbx_seq_one_letter_code
_entity_poly.pdbx_strand_id
1 'polypeptide(L)'
;GSCYFLKKKPTCVLKKENHFSFTILTANSFNLNQNIIYPELKNNSSKEGSSLIHFKDPKQTNKRVLYENNKKSKRNVRTKINSVNPFTIPSTLNTNEKEEYNKNEVKNYPNNNISYIQKVHSSFVNNRFNIHSDSSFKPIHKMIQMNIYTDNKLYNNNNQKIKDSNNNMNGMSVTQRSPSIGENQNGNPQQKYMERFDIPNNHIFIEWQKEGEYGNDEFKYNIISNKTAGTSQSLFHNYKDKTCPNHVYEGRAHGSCPNYGKAIIVQNLLGEEYDKNFNLNFLNEIRTGYLNKYFKKDVEISYENSGIAMHNNMLRSCPVHENEEKLFSVKTDYNYKMCKSKIFSNRFTMKEYDPKTRLFMYYGLYGLGGRLGANIKRDKQKEKKYEDNITLPMKNPSLIKNLFDCSIYSYCLGPCLENSFGNKCFRNLPAYYNHLTNECVILGTHEQERTNSCRRTKEEKKKPNCQILRKTTDSKDWTYVSSFIRPDYETKCPPRYPLKSKVFGTFDQKTGKCKSLMDKAYEVGINKFSVCLEYLFLVSPKDLYNSRRNNYWGIWAADHSVNENNIEIANGKCYHLVVKPTCVIDKE
;
A
#
# COMPACT_ATOMS: atom_id res chain seq x y z
N GLY A 1 -29.71 -13.70 13.49
CA GLY A 1 -28.92 -13.44 14.72
C GLY A 1 -29.28 -14.48 15.74
N SER A 2 -28.30 -14.94 16.53
CA SER A 2 -28.53 -15.97 17.56
C SER A 2 -28.73 -15.30 18.92
N CYS A 3 -29.77 -15.70 19.64
CA CYS A 3 -30.03 -15.27 21.01
C CYS A 3 -29.68 -16.39 21.99
N TYR A 4 -29.07 -16.06 23.12
CA TYR A 4 -28.67 -17.03 24.14
C TYR A 4 -29.26 -16.65 25.48
N PHE A 5 -29.92 -17.61 26.13
CA PHE A 5 -30.41 -17.47 27.50
C PHE A 5 -29.30 -17.87 28.48
N LEU A 6 -28.92 -16.93 29.35
CA LEU A 6 -27.92 -17.17 30.39
C LEU A 6 -28.56 -17.93 31.55
N LYS A 7 -28.05 -19.13 31.86
CA LYS A 7 -28.53 -19.97 32.99
C LYS A 7 -28.10 -19.47 34.37
N LYS A 8 -27.22 -18.47 34.45
CA LYS A 8 -26.72 -17.87 35.69
C LYS A 8 -26.77 -16.36 35.59
N LYS A 9 -27.12 -15.69 36.70
CA LYS A 9 -27.11 -14.23 36.79
C LYS A 9 -25.68 -13.72 36.56
N PRO A 10 -25.43 -12.89 35.53
CA PRO A 10 -24.12 -12.27 35.36
C PRO A 10 -23.84 -11.35 36.55
N THR A 11 -22.64 -11.46 37.13
CA THR A 11 -22.22 -10.68 38.31
C THR A 11 -21.24 -9.56 37.96
N CYS A 12 -20.72 -9.55 36.74
CA CYS A 12 -19.81 -8.53 36.24
C CYS A 12 -19.95 -8.39 34.71
N VAL A 13 -19.42 -7.28 34.19
CA VAL A 13 -19.22 -7.06 32.76
C VAL A 13 -17.72 -7.15 32.51
N LEU A 14 -17.29 -8.03 31.60
CA LEU A 14 -15.88 -8.11 31.21
C LEU A 14 -15.51 -6.89 30.37
N LYS A 15 -14.41 -6.21 30.71
CA LYS A 15 -13.79 -5.23 29.82
C LYS A 15 -13.20 -5.99 28.64
N LYS A 16 -13.64 -5.67 27.42
CA LYS A 16 -13.03 -6.18 26.19
C LYS A 16 -11.80 -5.34 25.86
N GLU A 17 -10.65 -5.98 25.75
CA GLU A 17 -9.41 -5.34 25.34
C GLU A 17 -9.22 -5.52 23.83
N ASN A 18 -9.42 -4.46 23.06
CA ASN A 18 -9.26 -4.53 21.61
C ASN A 18 -7.77 -4.50 21.23
N HIS A 19 -7.32 -5.59 20.62
CA HIS A 19 -5.98 -5.73 20.08
C HIS A 19 -5.99 -5.75 18.56
N PHE A 20 -5.03 -5.11 17.92
CA PHE A 20 -4.95 -5.01 16.47
C PHE A 20 -3.56 -5.41 15.98
N SER A 21 -3.48 -6.50 15.22
CA SER A 21 -2.24 -6.92 14.56
C SER A 21 -2.20 -6.43 13.12
N PHE A 22 -1.10 -5.83 12.71
CA PHE A 22 -0.99 -5.18 11.41
C PHE A 22 0.41 -5.27 10.84
N THR A 23 0.56 -4.86 9.58
CA THR A 23 1.85 -4.87 8.89
C THR A 23 2.15 -3.52 8.26
N ILE A 24 3.35 -3.33 7.77
CA ILE A 24 3.68 -2.12 7.00
C ILE A 24 2.88 -1.95 5.71
N LEU A 25 2.24 -3.02 5.20
CA LEU A 25 1.43 -2.98 3.98
C LEU A 25 -0.06 -2.73 4.24
N THR A 26 -0.54 -2.88 5.48
CA THR A 26 -1.95 -2.63 5.85
C THR A 26 -2.27 -1.12 5.84
N ALA A 27 -3.55 -0.78 5.61
CA ALA A 27 -4.06 0.59 5.67
C ALA A 27 -4.08 1.12 7.09
N ASN A 28 -3.94 2.45 7.22
CA ASN A 28 -4.03 3.14 8.51
C ASN A 28 -5.50 3.38 8.94
N SER A 29 -6.27 2.32 8.98
CA SER A 29 -7.69 2.30 9.34
C SER A 29 -8.06 0.88 9.74
N PHE A 30 -9.29 0.64 10.18
CA PHE A 30 -9.77 -0.67 10.61
C PHE A 30 -11.19 -0.89 10.05
N ASN A 31 -11.61 -2.14 10.07
CA ASN A 31 -12.95 -2.53 9.67
C ASN A 31 -13.58 -3.31 10.83
N LEU A 32 -14.66 -2.78 11.42
CA LEU A 32 -15.35 -3.43 12.54
C LEU A 32 -16.03 -4.74 12.14
N ASN A 33 -16.45 -4.85 10.88
CA ASN A 33 -17.16 -5.98 10.31
C ASN A 33 -16.21 -7.01 9.68
N GLN A 34 -14.92 -6.92 9.98
CA GLN A 34 -13.94 -7.87 9.47
C GLN A 34 -14.21 -9.27 10.03
N ASN A 35 -14.66 -10.17 9.16
CA ASN A 35 -14.77 -11.59 9.48
C ASN A 35 -13.57 -12.32 8.86
N ILE A 36 -12.63 -12.78 9.71
CA ILE A 36 -11.45 -13.51 9.26
C ILE A 36 -11.59 -14.96 9.69
N ILE A 37 -11.57 -15.86 8.71
CA ILE A 37 -11.60 -17.30 8.94
C ILE A 37 -10.17 -17.83 8.80
N TYR A 38 -9.68 -18.51 9.83
CA TYR A 38 -8.45 -19.29 9.79
C TYR A 38 -8.57 -20.51 10.70
N PRO A 39 -7.75 -21.55 10.49
CA PRO A 39 -7.79 -22.75 11.32
C PRO A 39 -7.52 -22.43 12.79
N GLU A 40 -8.40 -22.89 13.67
CA GLU A 40 -8.21 -22.74 15.10
C GLU A 40 -6.99 -23.56 15.57
N LEU A 41 -6.25 -23.01 16.53
CA LEU A 41 -5.30 -23.79 17.31
C LEU A 41 -6.14 -24.68 18.25
N LYS A 42 -5.81 -25.96 18.38
CA LYS A 42 -6.41 -26.83 19.41
C LYS A 42 -6.03 -26.29 20.78
N ASN A 43 -6.83 -25.35 21.29
CA ASN A 43 -6.82 -24.99 22.70
C ASN A 43 -7.53 -26.13 23.42
N ASN A 44 -6.77 -26.99 24.10
CA ASN A 44 -7.33 -27.67 25.25
C ASN A 44 -7.68 -26.58 26.26
N SER A 45 -8.89 -26.03 26.12
CA SER A 45 -9.50 -25.21 27.14
C SER A 45 -9.60 -26.09 28.38
N SER A 46 -8.70 -25.88 29.33
CA SER A 46 -8.88 -26.38 30.68
C SER A 46 -10.09 -25.66 31.28
N LYS A 47 -11.27 -26.22 31.02
CA LYS A 47 -12.39 -26.14 31.95
C LYS A 47 -12.01 -27.03 33.13
N GLU A 48 -11.29 -26.47 34.09
CA GLU A 48 -11.22 -26.93 35.47
C GLU A 48 -11.03 -25.63 36.26
N GLY A 49 -12.03 -25.18 37.02
CA GLY A 49 -12.39 -25.88 38.24
C GLY A 49 -11.39 -25.41 39.30
N SER A 50 -11.82 -24.43 40.09
CA SER A 50 -11.09 -23.89 41.23
C SER A 50 -10.48 -25.00 42.10
N SER A 51 -9.15 -25.04 42.18
CA SER A 51 -8.47 -25.54 43.37
C SER A 51 -7.25 -24.66 43.62
N LEU A 52 -7.35 -23.83 44.66
CA LEU A 52 -6.23 -23.20 45.34
C LEU A 52 -5.21 -24.28 45.71
N ILE A 53 -4.06 -24.28 45.04
CA ILE A 53 -2.86 -24.95 45.54
C ILE A 53 -1.80 -23.86 45.70
N HIS A 54 -1.53 -23.51 46.96
CA HIS A 54 -0.36 -22.74 47.38
C HIS A 54 0.91 -23.41 46.83
N PHE A 55 1.58 -22.77 45.88
CA PHE A 55 2.97 -23.07 45.58
C PHE A 55 3.87 -22.05 46.28
N LYS A 56 4.65 -22.55 47.23
CA LYS A 56 5.73 -21.85 47.91
C LYS A 56 6.77 -21.36 46.89
N ASP A 57 7.25 -20.14 47.11
CA ASP A 57 8.41 -19.56 46.42
C ASP A 57 9.61 -20.51 46.39
N PRO A 58 10.25 -20.72 45.22
CA PRO A 58 11.63 -21.11 45.13
C PRO A 58 12.50 -19.87 44.89
N LYS A 59 13.23 -19.51 45.95
CA LYS A 59 14.47 -18.73 46.03
C LYS A 59 15.02 -18.16 44.71
N GLN A 60 15.18 -16.83 44.73
CA GLN A 60 16.13 -16.07 43.91
C GLN A 60 17.45 -16.83 43.71
N THR A 61 17.80 -17.10 42.45
CA THR A 61 19.20 -17.32 42.06
C THR A 61 19.59 -16.25 41.06
N ASN A 62 20.37 -15.28 41.55
CA ASN A 62 21.12 -14.34 40.73
C ASN A 62 22.01 -15.13 39.76
N LYS A 63 21.73 -15.06 38.45
CA LYS A 63 22.75 -15.28 37.43
C LYS A 63 22.85 -14.06 36.54
N ARG A 64 23.85 -13.23 36.86
CA ARG A 64 24.46 -12.25 35.97
C ARG A 64 24.82 -12.94 34.66
N VAL A 65 24.26 -12.49 33.54
CA VAL A 65 24.82 -12.81 32.21
C VAL A 65 25.95 -11.82 31.97
N LEU A 66 27.17 -12.33 32.11
CA LEU A 66 28.42 -11.66 31.78
C LEU A 66 28.48 -11.37 30.28
N TYR A 67 28.82 -10.13 29.93
CA TYR A 67 29.35 -9.77 28.62
C TYR A 67 30.75 -10.39 28.49
N GLU A 68 30.90 -11.42 27.66
CA GLU A 68 32.23 -11.89 27.27
C GLU A 68 32.73 -11.09 26.06
N ASN A 69 33.66 -10.19 26.38
CA ASN A 69 34.66 -9.67 25.47
C ASN A 69 35.48 -10.82 24.88
N ASN A 70 35.46 -11.00 23.55
CA ASN A 70 36.49 -11.76 22.86
C ASN A 70 37.34 -10.84 21.98
N LYS A 71 38.55 -10.54 22.47
CA LYS A 71 39.65 -9.97 21.68
C LYS A 71 40.72 -11.05 21.46
N LYS A 72 40.93 -11.32 20.17
CA LYS A 72 42.20 -11.60 19.45
C LYS A 72 42.89 -12.95 19.64
N SER A 73 42.90 -13.71 18.54
CA SER A 73 44.09 -14.40 18.05
C SER A 73 44.55 -13.75 16.73
N LYS A 74 45.85 -13.45 16.65
CA LYS A 74 46.55 -12.81 15.53
C LYS A 74 46.89 -13.84 14.45
N ARG A 75 46.68 -13.53 13.17
CA ARG A 75 47.59 -13.94 12.08
C ARG A 75 47.67 -12.82 11.05
N ASN A 76 48.91 -12.41 10.79
CA ASN A 76 49.32 -11.32 9.91
C ASN A 76 49.21 -11.75 8.43
N VAL A 77 48.55 -10.96 7.60
CA VAL A 77 48.95 -10.76 6.20
C VAL A 77 48.79 -9.27 5.89
N ARG A 78 49.90 -8.62 5.53
CA ARG A 78 50.02 -7.22 5.14
C ARG A 78 49.53 -7.04 3.70
N THR A 79 48.67 -6.05 3.47
CA THR A 79 48.65 -5.25 2.24
C THR A 79 48.19 -3.83 2.56
N LYS A 80 48.90 -2.86 1.99
CA LYS A 80 48.96 -1.43 2.36
C LYS A 80 47.80 -0.60 1.76
N ILE A 81 47.27 0.32 2.60
CA ILE A 81 46.98 1.77 2.34
C ILE A 81 45.83 2.07 1.33
N ASN A 82 44.77 2.84 1.60
CA ASN A 82 44.69 4.23 2.11
C ASN A 82 43.38 4.50 2.90
N SER A 83 43.46 5.32 3.96
CA SER A 83 42.35 5.81 4.79
C SER A 83 41.78 7.14 4.27
N VAL A 84 40.45 7.23 4.14
CA VAL A 84 39.72 8.50 3.94
C VAL A 84 39.16 8.95 5.28
N ASN A 85 39.51 10.19 5.67
CA ASN A 85 39.11 10.82 6.92
C ASN A 85 37.58 11.03 7.02
N PRO A 86 36.98 10.91 8.22
CA PRO A 86 35.60 11.29 8.46
C PRO A 86 35.43 12.81 8.31
N PHE A 87 34.45 13.22 7.50
CA PHE A 87 34.07 14.60 7.28
C PHE A 87 33.62 15.28 8.59
N THR A 88 34.40 16.25 9.03
CA THR A 88 34.08 17.29 10.01
C THR A 88 33.14 18.33 9.37
N ILE A 89 32.06 18.68 10.08
CA ILE A 89 31.16 19.79 9.74
C ILE A 89 31.84 21.10 10.22
N PRO A 90 32.15 22.08 9.34
CA PRO A 90 32.61 23.39 9.80
C PRO A 90 31.41 24.25 10.18
N SER A 91 31.29 24.58 11.45
CA SER A 91 30.43 25.64 11.97
C SER A 91 31.17 26.98 11.85
N THR A 92 30.79 27.80 10.86
CA THR A 92 31.13 29.22 10.84
C THR A 92 29.84 30.04 10.71
N LEU A 93 29.21 30.29 11.87
CA LEU A 93 28.30 31.41 12.04
C LEU A 93 29.08 32.46 12.83
N ASN A 94 29.49 33.53 12.13
CA ASN A 94 30.09 34.70 12.75
C ASN A 94 29.00 35.42 13.55
N THR A 95 29.19 35.47 14.86
CA THR A 95 28.44 36.27 15.81
C THR A 95 28.84 37.73 15.70
N ASN A 96 27.87 38.62 15.52
CA ASN A 96 27.91 39.99 16.03
C ASN A 96 26.47 40.49 16.15
N GLU A 97 25.88 40.28 17.33
CA GLU A 97 25.03 41.28 17.99
C GLU A 97 24.82 40.80 19.44
N LYS A 98 25.22 41.68 20.36
CA LYS A 98 25.08 41.52 21.81
C LYS A 98 23.65 41.88 22.18
N GLU A 99 23.02 41.09 23.04
CA GLU A 99 22.17 41.60 24.11
C GLU A 99 21.85 40.49 25.14
N GLU A 100 21.60 40.92 26.37
CA GLU A 100 21.90 40.26 27.63
C GLU A 100 21.12 38.96 27.94
N TYR A 101 21.84 37.97 28.45
CA TYR A 101 21.27 36.79 29.09
C TYR A 101 21.37 36.93 30.62
N ASN A 102 20.23 37.19 31.27
CA ASN A 102 20.10 37.01 32.72
C ASN A 102 20.02 35.52 33.04
N LYS A 103 20.95 35.04 33.87
CA LYS A 103 20.86 33.75 34.55
C LYS A 103 19.79 33.86 35.64
N ASN A 104 18.80 32.98 35.62
CA ASN A 104 18.36 32.21 36.79
C ASN A 104 17.27 31.20 36.39
N GLU A 105 17.58 29.93 36.62
CA GLU A 105 16.72 28.85 37.14
C GLU A 105 16.98 27.51 36.45
N VAL A 106 17.61 26.62 37.23
CA VAL A 106 17.72 25.19 36.96
C VAL A 106 16.41 24.54 37.40
N LYS A 107 15.69 23.88 36.49
CA LYS A 107 14.81 22.75 36.83
C LYS A 107 14.89 21.65 35.77
N ASN A 108 15.25 20.47 36.26
CA ASN A 108 15.28 19.20 35.53
C ASN A 108 13.96 18.91 34.83
N TYR A 109 13.98 18.60 33.53
CA TYR A 109 12.85 18.00 32.83
C TYR A 109 13.06 16.48 32.65
N PRO A 110 12.03 15.65 32.90
CA PRO A 110 12.06 14.25 32.54
C PRO A 110 11.99 14.08 31.02
N ASN A 111 12.68 13.05 30.55
CA ASN A 111 12.93 12.73 29.16
C ASN A 111 11.64 12.24 28.44
N ASN A 112 10.74 13.15 28.06
CA ASN A 112 9.59 12.87 27.20
C ASN A 112 9.96 13.08 25.73
N ASN A 113 10.64 12.08 25.14
CA ASN A 113 10.83 12.03 23.69
C ASN A 113 9.53 11.60 22.98
N ILE A 114 8.54 12.50 22.96
CA ILE A 114 7.37 12.36 22.07
C ILE A 114 7.89 12.46 20.63
N SER A 115 7.63 11.44 19.81
CA SER A 115 8.06 11.44 18.41
C SER A 115 7.46 12.62 17.65
N TYR A 116 8.19 13.21 16.71
CA TYR A 116 7.70 14.32 15.88
C TYR A 116 6.34 14.01 15.24
N ILE A 117 6.14 12.75 14.80
CA ILE A 117 4.87 12.30 14.20
C ILE A 117 3.74 12.31 15.22
N GLN A 118 3.98 11.92 16.48
CA GLN A 118 2.99 12.08 17.54
C GLN A 118 2.67 13.55 17.83
N LYS A 119 3.66 14.45 17.78
CA LYS A 119 3.44 15.88 17.96
C LYS A 119 2.52 16.44 16.87
N VAL A 120 2.81 16.10 15.61
CA VAL A 120 1.95 16.45 14.46
C VAL A 120 0.54 15.88 14.68
N HIS A 121 0.36 14.61 14.99
CA HIS A 121 -1.01 14.07 15.22
C HIS A 121 -1.69 14.57 16.51
N SER A 122 -0.95 15.08 17.49
CA SER A 122 -1.51 15.64 18.72
C SER A 122 -2.08 17.05 18.52
N SER A 123 -1.40 17.90 17.73
CA SER A 123 -1.90 19.25 17.42
C SER A 123 -3.20 19.19 16.62
N PHE A 124 -3.34 18.21 15.72
CA PHE A 124 -4.57 18.01 14.94
C PHE A 124 -5.76 17.53 15.78
N VAL A 125 -5.54 16.71 16.82
CA VAL A 125 -6.64 16.25 17.69
C VAL A 125 -7.11 17.36 18.64
N ASN A 126 -6.24 18.26 19.06
CA ASN A 126 -6.63 19.39 19.90
C ASN A 126 -7.44 20.46 19.16
N ASN A 127 -7.32 20.56 17.83
CA ASN A 127 -8.10 21.48 17.00
C ASN A 127 -9.55 21.02 16.73
N ARG A 128 -10.05 19.96 17.38
CA ARG A 128 -11.43 19.45 17.18
C ARG A 128 -12.51 20.01 18.13
N PHE A 129 -12.23 21.04 18.92
CA PHE A 129 -13.26 21.73 19.72
C PHE A 129 -13.42 23.19 19.27
N ASN A 130 -13.93 23.36 18.05
CA ASN A 130 -14.83 24.44 17.65
C ASN A 130 -15.20 24.25 16.18
N ILE A 131 -16.22 23.42 15.94
CA ILE A 131 -16.92 23.43 14.66
C ILE A 131 -18.39 23.65 14.99
N HIS A 132 -18.75 24.92 15.17
CA HIS A 132 -20.04 25.36 14.70
C HIS A 132 -20.08 25.10 13.19
N SER A 133 -21.16 24.47 12.77
CA SER A 133 -21.57 24.30 11.38
C SER A 133 -21.56 25.64 10.65
N ASP A 134 -20.47 25.96 9.95
CA ASP A 134 -20.45 27.04 8.97
C ASP A 134 -19.65 26.66 7.71
N SER A 135 -20.39 26.05 6.79
CA SER A 135 -20.66 26.60 5.45
C SER A 135 -19.59 27.50 4.79
N SER A 136 -18.32 27.10 4.73
CA SER A 136 -17.31 27.81 3.92
C SER A 136 -16.34 26.95 3.10
N PHE A 137 -16.62 25.65 2.96
CA PHE A 137 -16.19 24.92 1.76
C PHE A 137 -17.26 25.10 0.68
N LYS A 138 -17.10 26.11 -0.18
CA LYS A 138 -17.58 26.00 -1.57
C LYS A 138 -16.54 25.17 -2.32
N PRO A 139 -16.80 23.89 -2.64
CA PRO A 139 -15.94 23.17 -3.53
C PRO A 139 -16.11 23.83 -4.90
N ILE A 140 -15.06 24.38 -5.49
CA ILE A 140 -14.98 24.47 -6.96
C ILE A 140 -14.62 23.07 -7.49
N HIS A 141 -15.37 22.07 -7.02
CA HIS A 141 -15.39 20.70 -7.46
C HIS A 141 -16.86 20.36 -7.67
N LYS A 142 -17.39 20.80 -8.81
CA LYS A 142 -18.64 20.28 -9.35
C LYS A 142 -18.43 18.80 -9.73
N MET A 143 -18.46 17.89 -8.76
CA MET A 143 -18.95 16.55 -9.04
C MET A 143 -20.47 16.70 -9.21
N ILE A 144 -20.91 16.91 -10.45
CA ILE A 144 -22.32 16.87 -10.79
C ILE A 144 -22.73 15.40 -10.69
N GLN A 145 -23.72 15.12 -9.82
CA GLN A 145 -24.40 13.83 -9.75
C GLN A 145 -24.82 13.39 -11.15
N MET A 146 -24.33 12.23 -11.59
CA MET A 146 -24.94 11.55 -12.72
C MET A 146 -26.25 10.93 -12.25
N ASN A 147 -27.37 11.45 -12.75
CA ASN A 147 -28.62 10.70 -12.78
C ASN A 147 -28.42 9.54 -13.76
N ILE A 148 -27.93 8.41 -13.25
CA ILE A 148 -28.00 7.15 -13.98
C ILE A 148 -29.45 6.68 -13.84
N TYR A 149 -30.25 6.88 -14.89
CA TYR A 149 -31.49 6.13 -15.06
C TYR A 149 -31.11 4.65 -15.25
N THR A 150 -31.14 3.88 -14.17
CA THR A 150 -31.16 2.43 -14.24
C THR A 150 -32.60 2.00 -14.50
N ASP A 151 -32.93 1.71 -15.75
CA ASP A 151 -34.12 0.93 -16.08
C ASP A 151 -33.95 -0.48 -15.51
N ASN A 152 -34.41 -0.67 -14.28
CA ASN A 152 -34.53 -1.95 -13.62
C ASN A 152 -35.72 -2.72 -14.22
N LYS A 153 -35.52 -3.40 -15.35
CA LYS A 153 -36.35 -4.56 -15.69
C LYS A 153 -35.69 -5.83 -15.17
N LEU A 154 -36.05 -6.15 -13.92
CA LEU A 154 -35.94 -7.47 -13.32
C LEU A 154 -36.60 -8.51 -14.24
N TYR A 155 -35.80 -9.39 -14.84
CA TYR A 155 -36.31 -10.68 -15.32
C TYR A 155 -36.21 -11.69 -14.18
N ASN A 156 -37.35 -11.85 -13.51
CA ASN A 156 -37.70 -12.99 -12.70
C ASN A 156 -37.85 -14.20 -13.63
N ASN A 157 -37.20 -15.32 -13.35
CA ASN A 157 -37.66 -16.62 -13.81
C ASN A 157 -37.28 -17.69 -12.80
N ASN A 158 -38.25 -18.03 -11.96
CA ASN A 158 -38.27 -19.27 -11.20
C ASN A 158 -39.01 -20.35 -12.00
N ASN A 159 -38.55 -21.58 -11.81
CA ASN A 159 -39.26 -22.85 -11.94
C ASN A 159 -39.56 -23.39 -13.35
N GLN A 160 -38.78 -24.42 -13.73
CA GLN A 160 -39.38 -25.65 -14.25
C GLN A 160 -38.66 -26.88 -13.67
N LYS A 161 -39.43 -27.68 -12.91
CA LYS A 161 -39.15 -29.09 -12.61
C LYS A 161 -39.02 -29.87 -13.92
N ILE A 162 -38.22 -30.93 -13.96
CA ILE A 162 -38.62 -32.28 -14.42
C ILE A 162 -37.47 -33.30 -14.20
N LYS A 163 -37.82 -34.29 -13.36
CA LYS A 163 -37.56 -35.74 -13.38
C LYS A 163 -36.14 -36.31 -13.39
N ASP A 164 -35.90 -37.05 -12.31
CA ASP A 164 -35.07 -38.24 -12.22
C ASP A 164 -35.22 -39.18 -13.43
N SER A 165 -34.08 -39.67 -13.93
CA SER A 165 -33.97 -41.06 -14.37
C SER A 165 -32.54 -41.56 -14.14
N ASN A 166 -32.47 -42.65 -13.37
CA ASN A 166 -31.30 -43.50 -13.22
C ASN A 166 -30.85 -44.04 -14.57
N ASN A 167 -29.54 -44.15 -14.78
CA ASN A 167 -28.94 -45.35 -15.34
C ASN A 167 -27.45 -45.46 -14.95
N ASN A 168 -27.13 -46.55 -14.26
CA ASN A 168 -25.79 -47.05 -14.02
C ASN A 168 -25.10 -47.39 -15.35
N MET A 169 -23.80 -47.13 -15.45
CA MET A 169 -22.84 -48.19 -15.81
C MET A 169 -21.41 -47.82 -15.41
N ASN A 170 -20.76 -48.83 -14.85
CA ASN A 170 -19.41 -48.83 -14.30
C ASN A 170 -18.33 -48.61 -15.37
N GLY A 171 -17.29 -47.87 -14.99
CA GLY A 171 -16.01 -47.83 -15.69
C GLY A 171 -14.91 -47.48 -14.68
N MET A 172 -14.37 -48.48 -14.00
CA MET A 172 -13.21 -48.36 -13.13
C MET A 172 -11.98 -47.89 -13.92
N SER A 173 -11.30 -46.84 -13.46
CA SER A 173 -9.85 -46.73 -13.63
C SER A 173 -9.20 -46.02 -12.44
N VAL A 174 -8.63 -46.84 -11.55
CA VAL A 174 -7.42 -46.64 -10.74
C VAL A 174 -7.23 -45.27 -10.08
N THR A 175 -7.71 -45.15 -8.84
CA THR A 175 -7.17 -44.23 -7.85
C THR A 175 -5.76 -44.68 -7.44
N GLN A 176 -4.74 -43.88 -7.78
CA GLN A 176 -3.44 -44.00 -7.11
C GLN A 176 -3.65 -43.70 -5.62
N ARG A 177 -3.55 -44.75 -4.80
CA ARG A 177 -3.40 -44.66 -3.36
C ARG A 177 -2.08 -43.92 -3.07
N SER A 178 -2.17 -42.66 -2.66
CA SER A 178 -1.08 -42.00 -1.96
C SER A 178 -0.77 -42.80 -0.68
N PRO A 179 0.50 -43.08 -0.35
CA PRO A 179 0.85 -43.79 0.86
C PRO A 179 0.40 -42.97 2.07
N SER A 180 -0.25 -43.65 3.02
CA SER A 180 -0.56 -43.12 4.35
C SER A 180 0.75 -42.73 5.06
N ILE A 181 1.13 -41.46 4.94
CA ILE A 181 2.13 -40.84 5.80
C ILE A 181 1.45 -40.66 7.15
N GLY A 182 1.94 -41.36 8.18
CA GLY A 182 1.49 -41.17 9.56
C GLY A 182 1.56 -39.69 9.93
N GLU A 183 0.41 -39.13 10.30
CA GLU A 183 0.30 -37.74 10.75
C GLU A 183 1.10 -37.56 12.04
N ASN A 184 2.29 -36.96 11.94
CA ASN A 184 2.84 -36.21 13.06
C ASN A 184 1.94 -34.98 13.31
N GLN A 185 0.96 -35.13 14.22
CA GLN A 185 -0.07 -34.11 14.55
C GLN A 185 0.47 -32.87 15.32
N ASN A 186 1.72 -32.45 15.11
CA ASN A 186 2.32 -31.26 15.74
C ASN A 186 2.62 -30.11 14.75
N GLY A 187 2.03 -30.16 13.55
CA GLY A 187 2.11 -29.05 12.59
C GLY A 187 1.33 -27.83 13.06
N ASN A 188 1.79 -26.63 12.69
CA ASN A 188 1.05 -25.40 12.96
C ASN A 188 -0.20 -25.34 12.06
N PRO A 189 -1.42 -25.43 12.60
CA PRO A 189 -2.64 -25.44 11.79
C PRO A 189 -2.85 -24.11 11.05
N GLN A 190 -2.27 -23.01 11.55
CA GLN A 190 -2.37 -21.70 10.92
C GLN A 190 -1.28 -21.44 9.87
N GLN A 191 -0.36 -22.38 9.62
CA GLN A 191 0.83 -22.16 8.79
C GLN A 191 0.49 -21.54 7.42
N LYS A 192 -0.43 -22.15 6.66
CA LYS A 192 -0.85 -21.65 5.34
C LYS A 192 -1.47 -20.26 5.42
N TYR A 193 -2.29 -19.99 6.45
CA TYR A 193 -2.89 -18.67 6.63
C TYR A 193 -1.82 -17.61 6.93
N MET A 194 -0.82 -17.96 7.74
CA MET A 194 0.24 -17.05 8.19
C MET A 194 1.29 -16.72 7.13
N GLU A 195 1.34 -17.47 6.03
CA GLU A 195 2.19 -17.15 4.87
C GLU A 195 1.94 -15.72 4.38
N ARG A 196 0.70 -15.22 4.45
CA ARG A 196 0.36 -13.87 3.99
C ARG A 196 1.09 -12.74 4.73
N PHE A 197 1.60 -13.01 5.92
CA PHE A 197 2.35 -12.04 6.72
C PHE A 197 3.86 -12.14 6.52
N ASP A 198 4.34 -13.08 5.70
CA ASP A 198 5.75 -13.22 5.38
C ASP A 198 6.22 -12.20 4.32
N ILE A 199 6.20 -10.92 4.70
CA ILE A 199 6.55 -9.81 3.79
C ILE A 199 7.92 -10.02 3.13
N PRO A 200 8.99 -10.41 3.85
CA PRO A 200 10.30 -10.63 3.22
C PRO A 200 10.29 -11.63 2.06
N ASN A 201 9.51 -12.71 2.18
CA ASN A 201 9.46 -13.75 1.15
C ASN A 201 8.38 -13.50 0.09
N ASN A 202 7.37 -12.67 0.38
CA ASN A 202 6.23 -12.50 -0.52
C ASN A 202 6.13 -11.14 -1.21
N HIS A 203 6.74 -10.08 -0.64
CA HIS A 203 6.88 -8.77 -1.27
C HIS A 203 8.25 -8.65 -1.92
N ILE A 204 8.37 -9.23 -3.11
CA ILE A 204 9.61 -9.46 -3.84
C ILE A 204 9.50 -8.89 -5.26
N PHE A 205 10.53 -9.11 -6.07
CA PHE A 205 10.57 -8.66 -7.46
C PHE A 205 10.18 -9.81 -8.39
N ILE A 206 9.08 -9.62 -9.11
CA ILE A 206 8.57 -10.55 -10.13
C ILE A 206 8.54 -9.91 -11.51
N GLU A 207 8.57 -10.71 -12.56
CA GLU A 207 8.35 -10.24 -13.92
C GLU A 207 7.34 -11.13 -14.64
N TRP A 208 6.36 -10.51 -15.29
CA TRP A 208 5.38 -11.23 -16.10
C TRP A 208 6.06 -11.86 -17.31
N GLN A 209 5.86 -13.17 -17.51
CA GLN A 209 6.45 -13.92 -18.60
C GLN A 209 5.45 -14.94 -19.15
N LYS A 210 5.46 -15.13 -20.47
CA LYS A 210 4.54 -16.05 -21.16
C LYS A 210 4.65 -17.49 -20.63
N GLU A 211 5.87 -17.91 -20.30
CA GLU A 211 6.21 -19.23 -19.79
C GLU A 211 6.84 -19.12 -18.38
N GLY A 212 6.22 -18.31 -17.52
CA GLY A 212 6.66 -18.19 -16.13
C GLY A 212 6.48 -19.49 -15.32
N GLU A 213 7.35 -19.68 -14.34
CA GLU A 213 7.37 -20.80 -13.38
C GLU A 213 6.21 -20.73 -12.39
N TYR A 214 5.76 -19.50 -12.05
CA TYR A 214 4.72 -19.25 -11.08
C TYR A 214 3.46 -18.67 -11.72
N GLY A 215 2.34 -18.77 -11.00
CA GLY A 215 1.03 -18.30 -11.47
C GLY A 215 0.32 -19.32 -12.34
N ASN A 216 -0.91 -19.00 -12.73
CA ASN A 216 -1.79 -19.88 -13.49
C ASN A 216 -2.24 -19.22 -14.78
N ASP A 217 -2.54 -20.04 -15.77
CA ASP A 217 -3.11 -19.64 -17.07
C ASP A 217 -2.28 -18.56 -17.77
N GLU A 218 -2.82 -17.35 -17.89
CA GLU A 218 -2.21 -16.22 -18.59
C GLU A 218 -1.45 -15.28 -17.65
N PHE A 219 -1.64 -15.42 -16.34
CA PHE A 219 -0.99 -14.62 -15.30
C PHE A 219 0.26 -15.33 -14.76
N LYS A 220 1.14 -15.73 -15.68
CA LYS A 220 2.40 -16.39 -15.35
C LYS A 220 3.53 -15.39 -15.15
N TYR A 221 4.38 -15.65 -14.18
CA TYR A 221 5.49 -14.78 -13.81
C TYR A 221 6.71 -15.57 -13.32
N ASN A 222 7.85 -14.92 -13.33
CA ASN A 222 9.10 -15.40 -12.74
C ASN A 222 9.53 -14.50 -11.59
N ILE A 223 10.19 -15.07 -10.60
CA ILE A 223 10.82 -14.31 -9.52
C ILE A 223 12.22 -13.90 -10.01
N ILE A 224 12.43 -12.60 -10.21
CA ILE A 224 13.71 -12.08 -10.71
C ILE A 224 14.69 -11.75 -9.57
N SER A 225 14.18 -11.62 -8.34
CA SER A 225 14.99 -11.47 -7.13
C SER A 225 14.19 -11.85 -5.89
N ASN A 226 14.76 -12.75 -5.07
CA ASN A 226 14.22 -13.12 -3.76
C ASN A 226 14.47 -12.06 -2.67
N LYS A 227 15.08 -10.92 -3.01
CA LYS A 227 15.22 -9.82 -2.06
C LYS A 227 13.86 -9.16 -1.84
N THR A 228 13.56 -8.84 -0.59
CA THR A 228 12.40 -8.03 -0.22
C THR A 228 12.43 -6.70 -0.96
N ALA A 229 11.35 -6.36 -1.66
CA ALA A 229 11.15 -5.04 -2.20
C ALA A 229 10.95 -4.02 -1.06
N GLY A 230 11.51 -2.82 -1.20
CA GLY A 230 11.27 -1.73 -0.24
C GLY A 230 9.77 -1.46 -0.14
N THR A 231 9.26 -1.15 1.05
CA THR A 231 7.81 -0.96 1.25
C THR A 231 7.39 0.49 1.20
N SER A 232 8.21 1.38 1.74
CA SER A 232 8.02 2.83 1.63
C SER A 232 8.44 3.31 0.25
N GLN A 233 9.66 3.00 -0.20
CA GLN A 233 10.13 3.24 -1.58
C GLN A 233 10.41 1.92 -2.33
N SER A 234 9.42 1.44 -3.06
CA SER A 234 9.49 0.13 -3.71
C SER A 234 10.15 0.29 -5.08
N LEU A 235 11.47 0.49 -5.14
CA LEU A 235 12.22 0.74 -6.38
C LEU A 235 13.15 -0.43 -6.74
N PHE A 236 13.03 -0.91 -7.98
CA PHE A 236 13.95 -1.88 -8.58
C PHE A 236 14.93 -1.15 -9.51
N HIS A 237 16.23 -1.31 -9.25
CA HIS A 237 17.28 -0.77 -10.10
C HIS A 237 17.89 -1.88 -10.96
N ASN A 238 17.84 -1.72 -12.29
CA ASN A 238 18.53 -2.57 -13.24
C ASN A 238 19.52 -1.72 -14.04
N TYR A 239 20.83 -1.97 -13.87
CA TYR A 239 21.91 -1.22 -14.55
C TYR A 239 21.81 -1.24 -16.10
N LYS A 240 21.01 -2.15 -16.67
CA LYS A 240 20.78 -2.24 -18.12
C LYS A 240 19.73 -1.25 -18.64
N ASP A 241 18.88 -0.71 -17.78
CA ASP A 241 17.85 0.26 -18.14
C ASP A 241 18.38 1.68 -17.96
N LYS A 242 18.19 2.53 -18.98
CA LYS A 242 18.56 3.96 -18.89
C LYS A 242 17.91 4.60 -17.66
N THR A 243 18.66 5.45 -16.97
CA THR A 243 18.16 6.22 -15.84
C THR A 243 16.98 7.09 -16.25
N CYS A 244 15.94 7.09 -15.43
CA CYS A 244 14.78 7.92 -15.69
C CYS A 244 15.09 9.37 -15.35
N PRO A 245 15.02 10.28 -16.34
CA PRO A 245 15.37 11.67 -16.09
C PRO A 245 14.42 12.26 -15.05
N ASN A 246 15.00 13.07 -14.14
CA ASN A 246 14.30 13.78 -13.06
C ASN A 246 13.90 12.94 -11.84
N HIS A 247 14.36 11.70 -11.71
CA HIS A 247 14.22 10.95 -10.46
C HIS A 247 15.39 11.28 -9.52
N VAL A 248 15.09 11.55 -8.24
CA VAL A 248 16.14 11.66 -7.21
C VAL A 248 16.77 10.30 -6.93
N TYR A 249 15.99 9.22 -7.05
CA TYR A 249 16.43 7.83 -6.85
C TYR A 249 16.17 7.00 -8.11
N GLU A 250 17.19 6.29 -8.56
CA GLU A 250 17.08 5.46 -9.77
C GLU A 250 16.27 4.19 -9.51
N GLY A 251 15.39 3.84 -10.45
CA GLY A 251 14.67 2.59 -10.45
C GLY A 251 13.24 2.70 -10.96
N ARG A 252 12.62 1.54 -11.16
CA ARG A 252 11.19 1.40 -11.50
C ARG A 252 10.41 0.98 -10.26
N ALA A 253 9.20 1.51 -10.12
CA ALA A 253 8.29 1.13 -9.06
C ALA A 253 7.94 -0.36 -9.19
N HIS A 254 8.21 -1.11 -8.14
CA HIS A 254 8.19 -2.56 -8.17
C HIS A 254 7.84 -3.11 -6.80
N GLY A 255 7.20 -4.28 -6.76
CA GLY A 255 6.94 -5.01 -5.52
C GLY A 255 5.64 -5.78 -5.65
N SER A 256 5.67 -7.05 -5.27
CA SER A 256 4.61 -8.01 -5.60
C SER A 256 3.38 -7.97 -4.70
N CYS A 257 3.34 -7.09 -3.70
CA CYS A 257 2.20 -6.95 -2.80
C CYS A 257 1.61 -5.54 -2.89
N PRO A 258 0.28 -5.40 -2.80
CA PRO A 258 -0.36 -4.10 -2.73
C PRO A 258 0.02 -3.39 -1.43
N ASN A 259 0.15 -2.06 -1.49
CA ASN A 259 0.44 -1.25 -0.32
C ASN A 259 -0.76 -0.34 0.01
N TYR A 260 -1.58 -0.81 0.95
CA TYR A 260 -2.84 -0.19 1.31
C TYR A 260 -2.62 1.09 2.14
N GLY A 261 -3.30 2.17 1.79
CA GLY A 261 -3.18 3.48 2.44
C GLY A 261 -1.88 4.22 2.17
N LYS A 262 -0.95 3.67 1.36
CA LYS A 262 0.26 4.41 0.98
C LYS A 262 -0.12 5.59 0.09
N ALA A 263 0.06 6.81 0.56
CA ALA A 263 -0.19 8.03 -0.20
C ALA A 263 1.10 8.79 -0.48
N ILE A 264 1.28 9.23 -1.73
CA ILE A 264 2.28 10.22 -2.11
C ILE A 264 1.60 11.58 -2.02
N ILE A 265 1.97 12.35 -1.02
CA ILE A 265 1.44 13.69 -0.79
C ILE A 265 2.24 14.66 -1.65
N VAL A 266 1.58 15.30 -2.60
CA VAL A 266 2.17 16.35 -3.44
C VAL A 266 1.91 17.69 -2.77
N GLN A 267 2.96 18.31 -2.25
CA GLN A 267 2.85 19.56 -1.49
C GLN A 267 2.73 20.74 -2.46
N ASN A 268 1.49 21.19 -2.72
CA ASN A 268 1.28 22.51 -3.29
C ASN A 268 1.38 23.52 -2.14
N LEU A 269 2.17 24.57 -2.30
CA LEU A 269 2.38 25.58 -1.25
C LEU A 269 1.16 26.49 -1.04
N LEU A 270 -0.01 26.04 -1.49
CA LEU A 270 -1.30 26.71 -1.44
C LEU A 270 -2.13 26.23 -0.23
N GLY A 271 -1.73 25.13 0.42
CA GLY A 271 -2.46 24.48 1.50
C GLY A 271 -2.14 24.97 2.92
N GLU A 272 -3.14 24.87 3.80
CA GLU A 272 -2.97 24.95 5.26
C GLU A 272 -2.16 23.75 5.79
N GLU A 273 -1.83 23.74 7.09
CA GLU A 273 -1.06 22.64 7.71
C GLU A 273 -1.70 21.25 7.48
N TYR A 274 -3.02 21.21 7.26
CA TYR A 274 -3.82 20.02 6.92
C TYR A 274 -3.36 19.33 5.62
N ASP A 275 -2.98 20.08 4.59
CA ASP A 275 -2.58 19.53 3.28
C ASP A 275 -1.22 18.82 3.32
N LYS A 276 -0.47 18.94 4.42
CA LYS A 276 0.77 18.18 4.67
C LYS A 276 0.50 16.74 5.10
N ASN A 277 -0.70 16.42 5.61
CA ASN A 277 -1.04 15.07 6.06
C ASN A 277 -1.66 14.24 4.95
N PHE A 278 -2.65 14.79 4.24
CA PHE A 278 -3.25 14.14 3.09
C PHE A 278 -3.82 15.18 2.12
N ASN A 279 -3.61 14.95 0.83
CA ASN A 279 -4.26 15.70 -0.24
C ASN A 279 -4.42 14.82 -1.48
N LEU A 280 -5.26 15.26 -2.42
CA LEU A 280 -5.51 14.58 -3.69
C LEU A 280 -4.77 15.22 -4.87
N ASN A 281 -3.77 16.08 -4.61
CA ASN A 281 -3.02 16.74 -5.66
C ASN A 281 -2.27 15.76 -6.56
N PHE A 282 -1.96 14.55 -6.06
CA PHE A 282 -1.37 13.47 -6.86
C PHE A 282 -2.23 13.05 -8.05
N LEU A 283 -3.53 13.35 -8.03
CA LEU A 283 -4.49 13.06 -9.12
C LEU A 283 -4.38 14.03 -10.30
N ASN A 284 -3.74 15.19 -10.13
CA ASN A 284 -3.46 16.09 -11.25
C ASN A 284 -2.32 15.53 -12.11
N GLU A 285 -2.31 15.85 -13.39
CA GLU A 285 -1.28 15.37 -14.31
C GLU A 285 0.12 15.89 -13.91
N ILE A 286 1.12 15.07 -14.18
CA ILE A 286 2.52 15.40 -13.98
C ILE A 286 2.97 16.46 -15.01
N ARG A 287 3.94 17.30 -14.63
CA ARG A 287 4.71 18.12 -15.58
C ARG A 287 6.09 17.50 -15.77
N THR A 288 6.38 17.03 -16.98
CA THR A 288 7.65 16.37 -17.34
C THR A 288 8.35 17.00 -18.55
N GLY A 289 7.62 17.77 -19.36
CA GLY A 289 8.06 18.31 -20.64
C GLY A 289 7.96 17.33 -21.81
N TYR A 290 7.65 16.05 -21.57
CA TYR A 290 7.53 15.04 -22.63
C TYR A 290 6.31 15.28 -23.51
N LEU A 291 5.18 15.65 -22.92
CA LEU A 291 3.98 15.98 -23.67
C LEU A 291 4.14 17.29 -24.43
N ASN A 292 4.84 18.26 -23.83
CA ASN A 292 5.21 19.50 -24.51
C ASN A 292 6.06 19.24 -25.76
N LYS A 293 7.05 18.35 -25.66
CA LYS A 293 7.88 17.93 -26.79
C LYS A 293 7.05 17.24 -27.88
N TYR A 294 6.11 16.38 -27.49
CA TYR A 294 5.22 15.68 -28.41
C TYR A 294 4.34 16.66 -29.21
N PHE A 295 3.72 17.65 -28.55
CA PHE A 295 2.87 18.65 -29.20
C PHE A 295 3.63 19.87 -29.76
N LYS A 296 4.94 19.98 -29.52
CA LYS A 296 5.80 21.13 -29.86
C LYS A 296 5.26 22.46 -29.30
N LYS A 297 4.55 22.42 -28.17
CA LYS A 297 3.91 23.57 -27.48
C LYS A 297 3.87 23.31 -25.98
N ASP A 298 3.84 24.36 -25.15
CA ASP A 298 3.62 24.20 -23.69
C ASP A 298 2.13 23.93 -23.43
N VAL A 299 1.78 22.66 -23.33
CA VAL A 299 0.41 22.18 -23.09
C VAL A 299 0.25 21.60 -21.68
N GLU A 300 1.34 21.18 -21.05
CA GLU A 300 1.32 20.66 -19.69
C GLU A 300 0.95 21.75 -18.68
N ILE A 301 0.30 21.35 -17.59
CA ILE A 301 0.00 22.28 -16.50
C ILE A 301 1.27 22.79 -15.82
N SER A 302 1.16 23.94 -15.14
CA SER A 302 2.27 24.53 -14.40
C SER A 302 2.72 23.63 -13.25
N TYR A 303 3.98 23.75 -12.81
CA TYR A 303 4.46 22.97 -11.67
C TYR A 303 3.61 23.16 -10.41
N GLU A 304 3.09 24.36 -10.20
CA GLU A 304 2.20 24.69 -9.07
C GLU A 304 0.96 23.82 -9.01
N ASN A 305 0.32 23.58 -10.16
CA ASN A 305 -0.91 22.80 -10.26
C ASN A 305 -0.64 21.31 -10.57
N SER A 306 0.60 20.98 -10.90
CA SER A 306 1.00 19.62 -11.28
C SER A 306 0.94 18.64 -10.12
N GLY A 307 0.43 17.46 -10.44
CA GLY A 307 0.47 16.29 -9.57
C GLY A 307 1.50 15.29 -10.05
N ILE A 308 1.16 14.02 -9.95
CA ILE A 308 1.99 12.91 -10.44
C ILE A 308 1.22 11.92 -11.30
N ALA A 309 -0.03 12.22 -11.67
CA ALA A 309 -0.83 11.36 -12.53
C ALA A 309 -0.30 11.41 -13.98
N MET A 310 -0.40 10.31 -14.71
CA MET A 310 0.11 10.20 -16.08
C MET A 310 -0.73 11.06 -17.05
N HIS A 311 -0.18 11.46 -18.20
CA HIS A 311 -0.97 12.23 -19.17
C HIS A 311 -2.19 11.44 -19.68
N ASN A 312 -3.37 12.03 -19.58
CA ASN A 312 -4.66 11.36 -19.76
C ASN A 312 -5.16 11.41 -21.22
N ASN A 313 -4.94 12.54 -21.91
CA ASN A 313 -5.56 12.83 -23.21
C ASN A 313 -4.58 12.86 -24.41
N MET A 314 -3.54 12.02 -24.41
CA MET A 314 -2.53 12.04 -25.49
C MET A 314 -2.83 11.08 -26.64
N LEU A 315 -3.16 9.83 -26.33
CA LEU A 315 -3.26 8.74 -27.30
C LEU A 315 -4.65 8.70 -27.93
N ARG A 316 -4.76 8.25 -29.19
CA ARG A 316 -6.06 7.99 -29.84
C ARG A 316 -6.60 6.59 -29.53
N SER A 317 -5.72 5.61 -29.51
CA SER A 317 -5.98 4.21 -29.11
C SER A 317 -4.68 3.59 -28.60
N CYS A 318 -4.79 2.46 -27.91
CA CYS A 318 -3.65 1.62 -27.54
C CYS A 318 -4.08 0.15 -27.67
N PRO A 319 -3.43 -0.67 -28.53
CA PRO A 319 -2.41 -0.28 -29.53
C PRO A 319 -2.95 0.74 -30.57
N VAL A 320 -2.05 1.50 -31.18
CA VAL A 320 -2.39 2.54 -32.16
C VAL A 320 -2.77 1.92 -33.51
N HIS A 321 -2.04 0.89 -33.95
CA HIS A 321 -2.24 0.19 -35.22
C HIS A 321 -1.94 -1.32 -35.12
N GLU A 322 -2.41 -2.12 -36.07
CA GLU A 322 -2.19 -3.58 -36.11
C GLU A 322 -0.71 -3.97 -36.14
N ASN A 323 0.15 -3.16 -36.76
CA ASN A 323 1.60 -3.43 -36.77
C ASN A 323 2.22 -3.28 -35.38
N GLU A 324 1.71 -2.36 -34.55
CA GLU A 324 2.15 -2.24 -33.16
C GLU A 324 1.66 -3.43 -32.33
N GLU A 325 0.43 -3.91 -32.59
CA GLU A 325 -0.07 -5.14 -31.98
C GLU A 325 0.80 -6.36 -32.30
N LYS A 326 1.20 -6.51 -33.57
CA LYS A 326 2.14 -7.55 -34.01
C LYS A 326 3.52 -7.40 -33.35
N LEU A 327 3.99 -6.16 -33.16
CA LEU A 327 5.24 -5.90 -32.44
C LEU A 327 5.13 -6.33 -30.97
N PHE A 328 3.99 -6.07 -30.33
CA PHE A 328 3.76 -6.48 -28.94
C PHE A 328 3.70 -8.00 -28.78
N SER A 329 3.11 -8.72 -29.74
CA SER A 329 2.99 -10.18 -29.67
C SER A 329 4.33 -10.91 -29.78
N VAL A 330 5.36 -10.30 -30.37
CA VAL A 330 6.70 -10.88 -30.52
C VAL A 330 7.71 -10.41 -29.44
N LYS A 331 7.34 -9.47 -28.57
CA LYS A 331 8.21 -9.00 -27.49
C LYS A 331 8.37 -10.09 -26.43
N THR A 332 9.61 -10.43 -26.11
CA THR A 332 9.95 -11.40 -25.05
C THR A 332 9.85 -10.79 -23.65
N ASP A 333 10.01 -9.47 -23.54
CA ASP A 333 9.97 -8.69 -22.30
C ASP A 333 8.57 -8.13 -21.97
N TYR A 334 7.53 -8.66 -22.62
CA TYR A 334 6.15 -8.23 -22.48
C TYR A 334 5.19 -9.40 -22.66
N ASN A 335 4.43 -9.75 -21.61
CA ASN A 335 3.41 -10.78 -21.70
C ASN A 335 2.14 -10.22 -22.39
N TYR A 336 2.21 -10.05 -23.70
CA TYR A 336 1.10 -9.51 -24.48
C TYR A 336 -0.13 -10.42 -24.47
N LYS A 337 0.03 -11.74 -24.34
CA LYS A 337 -1.09 -12.69 -24.25
C LYS A 337 -2.01 -12.36 -23.07
N MET A 338 -1.42 -12.12 -21.90
CA MET A 338 -2.14 -11.66 -20.70
C MET A 338 -2.88 -10.34 -20.92
N CYS A 339 -2.24 -9.40 -21.63
CA CYS A 339 -2.86 -8.11 -21.93
C CYS A 339 -4.01 -8.24 -22.94
N LYS A 340 -3.87 -9.12 -23.93
CA LYS A 340 -4.88 -9.36 -24.97
C LYS A 340 -6.14 -9.99 -24.42
N SER A 341 -6.02 -10.94 -23.49
CA SER A 341 -7.18 -11.62 -22.92
C SER A 341 -8.00 -10.76 -21.98
N LYS A 342 -7.34 -9.84 -21.25
CA LYS A 342 -7.97 -9.05 -20.20
C LYS A 342 -8.27 -7.61 -20.58
N ILE A 343 -7.26 -6.89 -21.12
CA ILE A 343 -7.31 -5.44 -21.31
C ILE A 343 -7.65 -5.09 -22.76
N PHE A 344 -7.03 -5.76 -23.72
CA PHE A 344 -7.20 -5.51 -25.16
C PHE A 344 -8.16 -6.51 -25.83
N SER A 345 -9.06 -7.14 -25.06
CA SER A 345 -10.07 -8.04 -25.64
C SER A 345 -10.97 -7.28 -26.63
N ASN A 346 -11.24 -6.01 -26.32
CA ASN A 346 -11.77 -5.01 -27.24
C ASN A 346 -10.73 -3.91 -27.43
N ARG A 347 -10.66 -3.35 -28.64
CA ARG A 347 -9.74 -2.24 -28.93
C ARG A 347 -10.05 -1.05 -28.02
N PHE A 348 -9.05 -0.64 -27.25
CA PHE A 348 -9.15 0.48 -26.33
C PHE A 348 -8.96 1.81 -27.07
N THR A 349 -9.98 2.65 -27.09
CA THR A 349 -10.06 3.90 -27.85
C THR A 349 -10.37 5.09 -26.94
N MET A 350 -9.65 6.19 -27.19
CA MET A 350 -9.75 7.45 -26.46
C MET A 350 -10.29 8.56 -27.36
N LYS A 351 -10.38 8.30 -28.67
CA LYS A 351 -10.97 9.18 -29.66
C LYS A 351 -11.75 8.36 -30.68
N GLU A 352 -13.03 8.67 -30.85
CA GLU A 352 -13.92 7.99 -31.79
C GLU A 352 -14.62 8.99 -32.68
N TYR A 353 -14.67 8.70 -33.98
CA TYR A 353 -15.40 9.51 -34.95
C TYR A 353 -16.84 9.04 -35.02
N ASP A 354 -17.79 9.96 -34.91
CA ASP A 354 -19.20 9.69 -35.16
C ASP A 354 -19.56 10.16 -36.59
N PRO A 355 -19.79 9.23 -37.54
CA PRO A 355 -20.13 9.56 -38.92
C PRO A 355 -21.44 10.35 -39.05
N LYS A 356 -22.39 10.17 -38.12
CA LYS A 356 -23.70 10.83 -38.18
C LYS A 356 -23.59 12.32 -37.91
N THR A 357 -22.79 12.70 -36.90
CA THR A 357 -22.60 14.10 -36.51
C THR A 357 -21.37 14.75 -37.14
N ARG A 358 -20.48 13.94 -37.75
CA ARG A 358 -19.15 14.36 -38.24
C ARG A 358 -18.25 14.95 -37.13
N LEU A 359 -18.53 14.61 -35.88
CA LEU A 359 -17.82 15.07 -34.68
C LEU A 359 -17.11 13.89 -33.99
N PHE A 360 -16.18 14.21 -33.10
CA PHE A 360 -15.43 13.24 -32.31
C PHE A 360 -15.97 13.16 -30.87
N MET A 361 -15.96 11.95 -30.33
CA MET A 361 -16.07 11.66 -28.90
C MET A 361 -14.66 11.42 -28.34
N TYR A 362 -14.39 11.97 -27.16
CA TYR A 362 -13.10 11.88 -26.49
C TYR A 362 -13.27 11.22 -25.13
N TYR A 363 -12.30 10.40 -24.74
CA TYR A 363 -12.25 9.68 -23.48
C TYR A 363 -10.84 9.74 -22.91
N GLY A 364 -10.73 9.43 -21.63
CA GLY A 364 -9.45 9.37 -20.94
C GLY A 364 -8.73 8.04 -21.07
N LEU A 365 -7.40 8.08 -20.95
CA LEU A 365 -6.54 6.89 -20.89
C LEU A 365 -6.80 6.06 -19.62
N TYR A 366 -7.14 6.70 -18.51
CA TYR A 366 -7.41 6.04 -17.24
C TYR A 366 -8.31 6.93 -16.36
N GLY A 367 -8.81 6.37 -15.26
CA GLY A 367 -9.53 7.11 -14.22
C GLY A 367 -10.94 7.54 -14.59
N LEU A 368 -11.56 8.32 -13.70
CA LEU A 368 -12.95 8.78 -13.83
C LEU A 368 -13.06 10.23 -14.31
N GLY A 369 -11.95 10.87 -14.67
CA GLY A 369 -11.90 12.25 -15.15
C GLY A 369 -12.11 13.30 -14.06
N GLY A 370 -12.21 14.57 -14.46
CA GLY A 370 -12.49 15.69 -13.54
C GLY A 370 -11.28 16.18 -12.74
N ARG A 371 -10.06 15.91 -13.20
CA ARG A 371 -8.79 16.39 -12.60
C ARG A 371 -8.12 17.41 -13.52
N LEU A 372 -7.20 18.20 -12.98
CA LEU A 372 -6.39 19.09 -13.80
C LEU A 372 -5.41 18.25 -14.63
N GLY A 373 -5.46 18.47 -15.94
CA GLY A 373 -4.60 17.82 -16.92
C GLY A 373 -4.10 18.81 -17.97
N ALA A 374 -3.25 18.33 -18.87
CA ALA A 374 -2.71 19.13 -19.95
C ALA A 374 -3.82 19.82 -20.76
N ASN A 375 -3.57 21.08 -21.12
CA ASN A 375 -4.48 21.90 -21.92
C ASN A 375 -4.37 21.52 -23.40
N ILE A 376 -4.98 20.39 -23.76
CA ILE A 376 -5.02 19.89 -25.14
C ILE A 376 -6.39 20.21 -25.74
N LYS A 377 -6.41 21.04 -26.78
CA LYS A 377 -7.63 21.37 -27.52
C LYS A 377 -8.25 20.12 -28.17
N ARG A 378 -9.54 19.93 -27.93
CA ARG A 378 -10.35 18.85 -28.53
C ARG A 378 -11.15 19.37 -29.72
N ASP A 379 -10.55 19.30 -30.91
CA ASP A 379 -11.19 19.80 -32.13
C ASP A 379 -12.41 18.94 -32.52
N LYS A 380 -13.44 19.61 -33.07
CA LYS A 380 -14.67 18.99 -33.60
C LYS A 380 -15.32 18.03 -32.60
N GLN A 381 -15.46 18.45 -31.34
CA GLN A 381 -16.03 17.62 -30.27
C GLN A 381 -17.57 17.62 -30.32
N LYS A 382 -18.19 16.44 -30.17
CA LYS A 382 -19.65 16.28 -30.20
C LYS A 382 -20.36 16.98 -29.04
N GLU A 383 -19.75 16.96 -27.86
CA GLU A 383 -20.24 17.64 -26.65
C GLU A 383 -19.06 18.20 -25.85
N LYS A 384 -18.91 19.53 -25.74
CA LYS A 384 -17.87 20.14 -24.88
C LYS A 384 -18.42 20.36 -23.47
N LYS A 385 -18.42 19.29 -22.67
CA LYS A 385 -18.87 19.33 -21.25
C LYS A 385 -17.82 19.89 -20.29
N TYR A 386 -16.55 19.81 -20.66
CA TYR A 386 -15.42 20.15 -19.79
C TYR A 386 -14.44 21.08 -20.50
N GLU A 387 -13.73 21.87 -19.71
CA GLU A 387 -12.58 22.66 -20.17
C GLU A 387 -11.46 21.74 -20.70
N ASP A 388 -10.61 22.29 -21.56
CA ASP A 388 -9.57 21.51 -22.26
C ASP A 388 -8.42 21.05 -21.34
N ASN A 389 -8.27 21.69 -20.18
CA ASN A 389 -7.37 21.33 -19.09
C ASN A 389 -8.00 20.38 -18.06
N ILE A 390 -9.18 19.82 -18.33
CA ILE A 390 -9.84 18.84 -17.46
C ILE A 390 -9.78 17.45 -18.10
N THR A 391 -9.31 16.48 -17.31
CA THR A 391 -9.22 15.07 -17.72
C THR A 391 -10.60 14.46 -17.94
N LEU A 392 -10.68 13.51 -18.86
CA LEU A 392 -11.91 12.81 -19.21
C LEU A 392 -11.95 11.43 -18.56
N PRO A 393 -13.14 10.86 -18.30
CA PRO A 393 -13.27 9.49 -17.86
C PRO A 393 -12.88 8.51 -18.95
N MET A 394 -12.43 7.31 -18.57
CA MET A 394 -12.31 6.18 -19.49
C MET A 394 -13.65 5.89 -20.18
N LYS A 395 -13.59 5.42 -21.44
CA LYS A 395 -14.77 4.96 -22.17
C LYS A 395 -15.49 3.83 -21.42
N ASN A 396 -14.73 2.89 -20.86
CA ASN A 396 -15.26 1.77 -20.10
C ASN A 396 -14.49 1.57 -18.78
N PRO A 397 -14.83 2.30 -17.72
CA PRO A 397 -14.18 2.13 -16.41
C PRO A 397 -14.41 0.73 -15.81
N SER A 398 -15.48 0.04 -16.19
CA SER A 398 -15.83 -1.29 -15.65
C SER A 398 -14.86 -2.41 -16.03
N LEU A 399 -13.91 -2.13 -16.92
CA LEU A 399 -12.80 -3.01 -17.26
C LEU A 399 -11.89 -3.28 -16.04
N ILE A 400 -11.85 -2.35 -15.08
CA ILE A 400 -11.04 -2.45 -13.87
C ILE A 400 -11.98 -2.69 -12.68
N LYS A 401 -12.02 -3.93 -12.18
CA LYS A 401 -12.96 -4.32 -11.11
C LYS A 401 -12.31 -4.36 -9.73
N ASN A 402 -10.99 -4.47 -9.67
CA ASN A 402 -10.22 -4.59 -8.44
C ASN A 402 -8.81 -4.04 -8.62
N LEU A 403 -8.03 -4.05 -7.54
CA LEU A 403 -6.64 -3.55 -7.53
C LEU A 403 -5.71 -4.34 -8.45
N PHE A 404 -5.96 -5.65 -8.64
CA PHE A 404 -5.14 -6.49 -9.50
C PHE A 404 -5.37 -6.14 -10.97
N ASP A 405 -6.63 -5.95 -11.37
CA ASP A 405 -6.95 -5.43 -12.71
C ASP A 405 -6.29 -4.07 -12.96
N CYS A 406 -6.22 -3.18 -11.96
CA CYS A 406 -5.54 -1.88 -12.08
C CYS A 406 -4.01 -2.04 -12.29
N SER A 407 -3.38 -2.98 -11.59
CA SER A 407 -1.97 -3.33 -11.77
C SER A 407 -1.69 -3.86 -13.18
N ILE A 408 -2.51 -4.81 -13.65
CA ILE A 408 -2.40 -5.40 -15.00
C ILE A 408 -2.66 -4.33 -16.06
N TYR A 409 -3.66 -3.47 -15.86
CA TYR A 409 -3.95 -2.37 -16.77
C TYR A 409 -2.72 -1.46 -16.95
N SER A 410 -2.07 -1.08 -15.84
CA SER A 410 -0.84 -0.28 -15.90
C SER A 410 0.30 -0.97 -16.65
N TYR A 411 0.52 -2.26 -16.39
CA TYR A 411 1.51 -3.07 -17.12
C TYR A 411 1.21 -3.10 -18.62
N CYS A 412 -0.05 -3.34 -18.99
CA CYS A 412 -0.47 -3.47 -20.37
C CYS A 412 -0.38 -2.16 -21.16
N LEU A 413 -0.59 -1.01 -20.52
CA LEU A 413 -0.38 0.30 -21.13
C LEU A 413 1.09 0.66 -21.35
N GLY A 414 2.02 0.01 -20.64
CA GLY A 414 3.45 0.35 -20.62
C GLY A 414 4.07 0.51 -22.01
N PRO A 415 3.98 -0.48 -22.91
CA PRO A 415 4.56 -0.38 -24.26
C PRO A 415 3.97 0.75 -25.11
N CYS A 416 2.66 1.04 -24.99
CA CYS A 416 2.03 2.15 -25.71
C CYS A 416 2.58 3.51 -25.26
N LEU A 417 2.74 3.68 -23.94
CA LEU A 417 3.30 4.91 -23.37
C LEU A 417 4.78 5.06 -23.70
N GLU A 418 5.56 3.98 -23.57
CA GLU A 418 6.97 3.95 -23.94
C GLU A 418 7.19 4.37 -25.40
N ASN A 419 6.46 3.76 -26.34
CA ASN A 419 6.56 4.05 -27.76
C ASN A 419 6.20 5.49 -28.07
N SER A 420 5.10 5.98 -27.48
CA SER A 420 4.55 7.29 -27.84
C SER A 420 5.37 8.47 -27.32
N PHE A 421 6.01 8.31 -26.16
CA PHE A 421 6.94 9.31 -25.62
C PHE A 421 8.40 9.06 -26.00
N GLY A 422 8.70 7.91 -26.62
CA GLY A 422 10.07 7.48 -26.91
C GLY A 422 10.93 7.34 -25.64
N ASN A 423 10.32 6.89 -24.52
CA ASN A 423 10.98 6.83 -23.22
C ASN A 423 10.57 5.60 -22.42
N LYS A 424 11.57 4.73 -22.14
CA LYS A 424 11.44 3.50 -21.35
C LYS A 424 10.93 3.72 -19.91
N CYS A 425 10.99 4.94 -19.40
CA CYS A 425 10.52 5.27 -18.06
C CYS A 425 9.01 5.29 -17.92
N PHE A 426 8.29 5.47 -19.03
CA PHE A 426 6.83 5.33 -19.03
C PHE A 426 6.38 3.87 -19.20
N ARG A 427 7.33 2.92 -19.23
CA ARG A 427 7.03 1.50 -19.14
C ARG A 427 6.75 1.10 -17.69
N ASN A 428 5.77 0.23 -17.47
CA ASN A 428 5.46 -0.40 -16.19
C ASN A 428 5.21 0.59 -15.04
N LEU A 429 4.58 1.72 -15.34
CA LEU A 429 4.27 2.75 -14.35
C LEU A 429 3.48 2.18 -13.15
N PRO A 430 3.61 2.75 -11.94
CA PRO A 430 2.73 2.40 -10.85
C PRO A 430 1.35 3.04 -11.02
N ALA A 431 0.38 2.58 -10.23
CA ALA A 431 -0.96 3.13 -10.22
C ALA A 431 -1.53 3.25 -8.80
N TYR A 432 -2.55 4.09 -8.68
CA TYR A 432 -3.42 4.15 -7.52
C TYR A 432 -4.76 3.51 -7.82
N TYR A 433 -5.19 2.59 -6.96
CA TYR A 433 -6.54 2.04 -6.98
C TYR A 433 -7.35 2.59 -5.80
N ASN A 434 -8.55 3.10 -6.08
CA ASN A 434 -9.52 3.53 -5.09
C ASN A 434 -10.55 2.42 -4.83
N HIS A 435 -10.62 1.93 -3.59
CA HIS A 435 -11.55 0.86 -3.22
C HIS A 435 -13.01 1.28 -3.10
N LEU A 436 -13.28 2.57 -2.94
CA LEU A 436 -14.64 3.10 -2.83
C LEU A 436 -15.26 3.34 -4.21
N THR A 437 -14.46 3.87 -5.15
CA THR A 437 -14.95 4.28 -6.48
C THR A 437 -14.54 3.33 -7.61
N ASN A 438 -13.67 2.35 -7.33
CA ASN A 438 -12.98 1.52 -8.33
C ASN A 438 -12.16 2.34 -9.34
N GLU A 439 -11.82 3.58 -9.01
CA GLU A 439 -10.98 4.42 -9.86
C GLU A 439 -9.54 3.90 -9.89
N CYS A 440 -8.99 3.75 -11.09
CA CYS A 440 -7.57 3.42 -11.31
C CYS A 440 -6.86 4.60 -11.97
N VAL A 441 -5.84 5.12 -11.30
CA VAL A 441 -5.06 6.29 -11.71
C VAL A 441 -3.62 5.86 -11.99
N ILE A 442 -3.20 5.91 -13.25
CA ILE A 442 -1.81 5.62 -13.61
C ILE A 442 -0.95 6.81 -13.20
N LEU A 443 0.17 6.56 -12.54
CA LEU A 443 1.12 7.59 -12.13
C LEU A 443 2.15 7.80 -13.23
N GLY A 444 2.44 9.05 -13.58
CA GLY A 444 3.39 9.42 -14.63
C GLY A 444 4.86 9.35 -14.23
N THR A 445 5.16 8.78 -13.06
CA THR A 445 6.52 8.65 -12.53
C THR A 445 6.65 7.41 -11.64
N HIS A 446 7.86 6.85 -11.56
CA HIS A 446 8.20 5.82 -10.57
C HIS A 446 8.67 6.41 -9.24
N GLU A 447 9.01 7.69 -9.23
CA GLU A 447 9.45 8.42 -8.04
C GLU A 447 8.33 8.45 -6.99
N GLN A 448 8.70 8.10 -5.75
CA GLN A 448 7.76 7.96 -4.64
C GLN A 448 7.98 9.02 -3.55
N GLU A 449 9.17 9.62 -3.49
CA GLU A 449 9.54 10.65 -2.52
C GLU A 449 10.50 11.65 -3.18
N ARG A 450 10.30 12.94 -2.93
CA ARG A 450 11.12 14.04 -3.42
C ARG A 450 11.19 15.14 -2.35
N THR A 451 12.31 15.18 -1.64
CA THR A 451 12.57 16.15 -0.56
C THR A 451 13.64 17.19 -0.93
N ASN A 452 14.47 16.86 -1.92
CA ASN A 452 15.52 17.70 -2.47
C ASN A 452 15.12 18.22 -3.85
N SER A 453 15.66 19.38 -4.25
CA SER A 453 15.43 20.00 -5.57
C SER A 453 13.95 20.18 -5.94
N CYS A 454 13.09 20.36 -4.93
CA CYS A 454 11.67 20.62 -5.08
C CYS A 454 11.30 22.02 -4.58
N ARG A 455 10.12 22.49 -4.97
CA ARG A 455 9.55 23.80 -4.63
C ARG A 455 9.30 23.90 -3.12
N ARG A 456 9.95 24.85 -2.45
CA ARG A 456 9.78 25.18 -1.03
C ARG A 456 9.10 26.52 -0.81
N THR A 457 9.17 27.43 -1.78
CA THR A 457 8.49 28.74 -1.73
C THR A 457 7.61 29.00 -2.96
N LYS A 458 6.65 29.92 -2.84
CA LYS A 458 5.67 30.18 -3.91
C LYS A 458 6.34 30.77 -5.15
N GLU A 459 7.49 31.42 -4.99
CA GLU A 459 8.27 32.09 -6.03
C GLU A 459 9.00 31.10 -6.94
N GLU A 460 9.26 29.87 -6.48
CA GLU A 460 10.02 28.84 -7.20
C GLU A 460 9.20 28.14 -8.31
N LYS A 461 8.67 28.91 -9.26
CA LYS A 461 7.76 28.45 -10.33
C LYS A 461 8.34 27.42 -11.30
N LYS A 462 9.68 27.27 -11.36
CA LYS A 462 10.39 26.36 -12.26
C LYS A 462 10.75 25.02 -11.62
N LYS A 463 10.49 24.84 -10.32
CA LYS A 463 10.79 23.59 -9.59
C LYS A 463 9.51 22.76 -9.43
N PRO A 464 9.61 21.43 -9.50
CA PRO A 464 8.46 20.58 -9.23
C PRO A 464 8.10 20.57 -7.75
N ASN A 465 6.85 20.22 -7.44
CA ASN A 465 6.38 20.11 -6.06
C ASN A 465 7.14 19.03 -5.27
N CYS A 466 7.29 19.25 -3.97
CA CYS A 466 7.84 18.23 -3.07
C CYS A 466 6.84 17.08 -2.91
N GLN A 467 7.37 15.87 -2.72
CA GLN A 467 6.60 14.64 -2.58
C GLN A 467 7.03 13.93 -1.30
N ILE A 468 6.07 13.65 -0.41
CA ILE A 468 6.33 12.92 0.83
C ILE A 468 5.42 11.71 0.94
N LEU A 469 5.93 10.64 1.54
CA LEU A 469 5.18 9.40 1.75
C LEU A 469 4.46 9.44 3.09
N ARG A 470 3.16 9.13 3.08
CA ARG A 470 2.33 9.07 4.30
C ARG A 470 1.40 7.86 4.27
N LYS A 471 0.92 7.48 5.45
CA LYS A 471 -0.24 6.60 5.63
C LYS A 471 -1.17 7.24 6.65
N THR A 472 -2.33 7.68 6.21
CA THR A 472 -3.33 8.35 7.05
C THR A 472 -4.67 7.62 7.02
N THR A 473 -5.55 7.96 7.95
CA THR A 473 -6.95 7.49 7.94
C THR A 473 -7.68 7.88 6.66
N ASP A 474 -7.41 9.07 6.12
CA ASP A 474 -8.04 9.57 4.89
C ASP A 474 -7.54 8.85 3.63
N SER A 475 -6.29 8.36 3.67
CA SER A 475 -5.72 7.59 2.56
C SER A 475 -6.22 6.15 2.50
N LYS A 476 -7.04 5.68 3.47
CA LYS A 476 -7.42 4.26 3.61
C LYS A 476 -8.01 3.66 2.34
N ASP A 477 -8.72 4.47 1.53
CA ASP A 477 -9.41 4.05 0.31
C ASP A 477 -8.49 3.95 -0.89
N TRP A 478 -7.27 4.48 -0.80
CA TRP A 478 -6.27 4.42 -1.85
C TRP A 478 -5.26 3.30 -1.59
N THR A 479 -4.86 2.61 -2.65
CA THR A 479 -3.83 1.58 -2.62
C THR A 479 -2.82 1.82 -3.72
N TYR A 480 -1.56 1.94 -3.33
CA TYR A 480 -0.45 2.00 -4.27
C TYR A 480 -0.19 0.60 -4.80
N VAL A 481 -0.27 0.43 -6.12
CA VAL A 481 0.03 -0.82 -6.82
C VAL A 481 1.16 -0.59 -7.81
N SER A 482 2.12 -1.51 -7.84
CA SER A 482 3.10 -1.58 -8.93
C SER A 482 2.44 -2.24 -10.15
N SER A 483 3.11 -2.24 -11.31
CA SER A 483 2.70 -3.05 -12.46
C SER A 483 2.93 -4.57 -12.27
N PHE A 484 3.41 -4.99 -11.10
CA PHE A 484 3.92 -6.34 -10.84
C PHE A 484 3.33 -6.96 -9.58
N ILE A 485 2.02 -6.84 -9.36
CA ILE A 485 1.34 -7.51 -8.24
C ILE A 485 1.21 -9.01 -8.55
N ARG A 486 1.54 -9.88 -7.59
CA ARG A 486 1.37 -11.33 -7.77
C ARG A 486 -0.12 -11.71 -7.81
N PRO A 487 -0.54 -12.68 -8.63
CA PRO A 487 -1.96 -13.05 -8.78
C PRO A 487 -2.54 -13.75 -7.54
N ASP A 488 -1.70 -14.27 -6.65
CA ASP A 488 -2.05 -14.95 -5.40
C ASP A 488 -1.89 -14.04 -4.16
N TYR A 489 -1.92 -12.72 -4.35
CA TYR A 489 -1.64 -11.74 -3.30
C TYR A 489 -2.62 -11.84 -2.11
N GLU A 490 -3.86 -12.29 -2.28
CA GLU A 490 -4.82 -12.46 -1.18
C GLU A 490 -4.39 -13.52 -0.16
N THR A 491 -3.53 -14.46 -0.58
CA THR A 491 -3.01 -15.54 0.28
C THR A 491 -1.55 -15.35 0.68
N LYS A 492 -0.83 -14.48 -0.03
CA LYS A 492 0.61 -14.25 0.16
C LYS A 492 0.96 -12.85 0.67
N CYS A 493 0.03 -11.91 0.60
CA CYS A 493 0.20 -10.55 1.08
C CYS A 493 -0.81 -10.23 2.21
N PRO A 494 -0.48 -9.31 3.13
CA PRO A 494 -1.39 -8.94 4.21
C PRO A 494 -2.71 -8.36 3.68
N PRO A 495 -3.83 -8.55 4.40
CA PRO A 495 -5.11 -7.94 4.02
C PRO A 495 -5.05 -6.41 4.15
N ARG A 496 -6.04 -5.73 3.57
CA ARG A 496 -6.14 -4.26 3.62
C ARG A 496 -6.18 -3.70 5.04
N TYR A 497 -6.94 -4.31 5.95
CA TYR A 497 -7.13 -3.80 7.30
C TYR A 497 -6.38 -4.65 8.35
N PRO A 498 -5.90 -4.03 9.44
CA PRO A 498 -5.41 -4.73 10.64
C PRO A 498 -6.37 -5.80 11.12
N LEU A 499 -5.82 -6.89 11.66
CA LEU A 499 -6.58 -7.99 12.24
C LEU A 499 -7.18 -7.54 13.58
N LYS A 500 -8.50 -7.37 13.62
CA LYS A 500 -9.24 -6.96 14.82
C LYS A 500 -9.31 -8.07 15.87
N SER A 501 -9.11 -7.71 17.14
CA SER A 501 -9.13 -8.61 18.31
C SER A 501 -8.17 -9.80 18.19
N LYS A 502 -7.08 -9.60 17.43
CA LYS A 502 -6.10 -10.62 17.09
C LYS A 502 -4.70 -10.12 17.42
N VAL A 503 -3.88 -11.00 18.01
CA VAL A 503 -2.50 -10.72 18.40
C VAL A 503 -1.54 -11.66 17.69
N PHE A 504 -0.51 -11.10 17.06
CA PHE A 504 0.58 -11.88 16.48
C PHE A 504 1.37 -12.66 17.55
N GLY A 505 1.73 -13.90 17.20
CA GLY A 505 2.47 -14.79 18.07
C GLY A 505 3.44 -15.71 17.32
N THR A 506 4.21 -16.49 18.09
CA THR A 506 5.05 -17.58 17.60
C THR A 506 4.52 -18.93 18.06
N PHE A 507 4.34 -19.83 17.10
CA PHE A 507 3.91 -21.20 17.34
C PHE A 507 5.10 -22.04 17.78
N ASP A 508 4.94 -22.71 18.92
CA ASP A 508 5.90 -23.68 19.43
C ASP A 508 5.46 -25.09 19.04
N GLN A 509 6.24 -25.73 18.17
CA GLN A 509 5.98 -27.09 17.69
C GLN A 509 6.02 -28.15 18.80
N LYS A 510 6.75 -27.91 19.89
CA LYS A 510 6.85 -28.87 21.00
C LYS A 510 5.58 -28.87 21.85
N THR A 511 5.03 -27.69 22.10
CA THR A 511 3.86 -27.53 22.97
C THR A 511 2.55 -27.44 22.21
N GLY A 512 2.59 -27.21 20.89
CA GLY A 512 1.40 -26.94 20.08
C GLY A 512 0.75 -25.59 20.38
N LYS A 513 1.39 -24.72 21.16
CA LYS A 513 0.83 -23.45 21.64
C LYS A 513 1.38 -22.26 20.87
N CYS A 514 0.55 -21.22 20.76
CA CYS A 514 0.94 -19.92 20.22
C CYS A 514 1.29 -18.96 21.37
N LYS A 515 2.53 -18.46 21.40
CA LYS A 515 2.99 -17.48 22.38
C LYS A 515 2.86 -16.08 21.79
N SER A 516 2.23 -15.15 22.52
CA SER A 516 2.10 -13.75 22.12
C SER A 516 3.46 -13.08 21.91
N LEU A 517 3.57 -12.26 20.87
CA LEU A 517 4.74 -11.40 20.62
C LEU A 517 4.63 -10.02 21.28
N MET A 518 3.60 -9.77 22.10
CA MET A 518 3.54 -8.56 22.93
C MET A 518 4.56 -8.64 24.07
N ASP A 519 5.74 -8.09 23.84
CA ASP A 519 6.83 -8.01 24.81
C ASP A 519 7.23 -6.54 25.02
N LYS A 520 7.59 -6.17 26.26
CA LYS A 520 8.07 -4.80 26.58
C LYS A 520 9.30 -4.41 25.76
N ALA A 521 10.12 -5.37 25.33
CA ALA A 521 11.26 -5.13 24.46
C ALA A 521 10.88 -4.58 23.07
N TYR A 522 9.63 -4.80 22.63
CA TYR A 522 9.10 -4.29 21.36
C TYR A 522 8.22 -3.06 21.52
N GLU A 523 7.92 -2.64 22.75
CA GLU A 523 7.07 -1.48 23.01
C GLU A 523 7.75 -0.19 22.52
N VAL A 524 7.04 0.58 21.70
CA VAL A 524 7.45 1.91 21.30
C VAL A 524 6.53 2.92 21.99
N GLY A 525 7.07 4.09 22.35
CA GLY A 525 6.37 5.15 23.11
C GLY A 525 5.22 5.85 22.36
N ILE A 526 4.49 5.12 21.50
CA ILE A 526 3.36 5.56 20.71
C ILE A 526 2.08 5.00 21.30
N ASN A 527 1.16 5.89 21.63
CA ASN A 527 -0.11 5.53 22.26
C ASN A 527 -1.31 5.51 21.31
N LYS A 528 -1.31 6.34 20.26
CA LYS A 528 -2.40 6.40 19.29
C LYS A 528 -2.30 5.30 18.23
N PHE A 529 -3.43 4.68 17.91
CA PHE A 529 -3.53 3.64 16.87
C PHE A 529 -2.99 4.12 15.51
N SER A 530 -3.48 5.27 15.03
CA SER A 530 -3.13 5.76 13.69
C SER A 530 -1.64 6.05 13.54
N VAL A 531 -1.03 6.57 14.61
CA VAL A 531 0.40 6.89 14.64
C VAL A 531 1.25 5.63 14.73
N CYS A 532 0.77 4.60 15.42
CA CYS A 532 1.49 3.34 15.61
C CYS A 532 1.79 2.64 14.28
N LEU A 533 0.80 2.56 13.38
CA LEU A 533 0.94 1.98 12.05
C LEU A 533 1.73 2.89 11.10
N GLU A 534 1.43 4.19 11.10
CA GLU A 534 2.15 5.15 10.26
C GLU A 534 3.65 5.17 10.60
N TYR A 535 3.99 5.16 11.89
CA TYR A 535 5.38 5.11 12.33
C TYR A 535 6.08 3.84 11.83
N LEU A 536 5.41 2.67 11.91
CA LEU A 536 5.95 1.42 11.39
C LEU A 536 6.24 1.52 9.88
N PHE A 537 5.34 2.14 9.11
CA PHE A 537 5.54 2.38 7.68
C PHE A 537 6.72 3.33 7.39
N LEU A 538 6.86 4.43 8.14
CA LEU A 538 7.91 5.43 7.90
C LEU A 538 9.31 4.95 8.29
N VAL A 539 9.41 4.09 9.30
CA VAL A 539 10.70 3.48 9.71
C VAL A 539 11.01 2.17 8.97
N SER A 540 10.14 1.74 8.06
CA SER A 540 10.32 0.53 7.26
C SER A 540 11.48 0.69 6.27
N PRO A 541 12.09 -0.42 5.81
CA PRO A 541 13.15 -0.39 4.81
C PRO A 541 12.74 0.43 3.58
N LYS A 542 13.54 1.47 3.29
CA LYS A 542 13.32 2.33 2.11
C LYS A 542 13.77 1.66 0.84
N ASP A 543 14.89 0.96 0.83
CA ASP A 543 15.44 0.36 -0.39
C ASP A 543 16.01 -1.05 -0.14
N LEU A 544 16.44 -1.69 -1.23
CA LEU A 544 17.15 -2.97 -1.28
C LEU A 544 18.43 -3.01 -0.42
N TYR A 545 19.00 -1.86 -0.06
CA TYR A 545 20.37 -1.72 0.42
C TYR A 545 20.47 -1.32 1.90
N ASN A 546 19.38 -0.86 2.51
CA ASN A 546 19.37 -0.32 3.88
C ASN A 546 18.49 -1.13 4.86
N SER A 547 18.25 -2.42 4.59
CA SER A 547 17.32 -3.31 5.33
C SER A 547 17.78 -3.72 6.74
N ARG A 548 18.53 -2.89 7.47
CA ARG A 548 19.05 -3.26 8.81
C ARG A 548 17.95 -3.40 9.89
N ARG A 549 16.71 -2.98 9.62
CA ARG A 549 15.58 -3.09 10.55
C ARG A 549 14.47 -3.94 9.92
N ASN A 550 14.28 -5.16 10.45
CA ASN A 550 13.21 -6.09 10.04
C ASN A 550 11.84 -5.71 10.62
N ASN A 551 11.47 -4.42 10.52
CA ASN A 551 10.26 -3.87 11.12
C ASN A 551 9.10 -3.99 10.13
N TYR A 552 8.50 -5.18 10.05
CA TYR A 552 7.42 -5.48 9.11
C TYR A 552 6.04 -5.60 9.78
N TRP A 553 6.03 -5.87 11.08
CA TRP A 553 4.83 -6.22 11.84
C TRP A 553 4.67 -5.33 13.06
N GLY A 554 3.42 -5.06 13.42
CA GLY A 554 3.09 -4.32 14.62
C GLY A 554 1.84 -4.85 15.31
N ILE A 555 1.73 -4.53 16.59
CA ILE A 555 0.54 -4.76 17.40
C ILE A 555 0.20 -3.43 18.08
N TRP A 556 -1.08 -3.06 18.08
CA TRP A 556 -1.58 -1.99 18.94
C TRP A 556 -2.61 -2.58 19.89
N ALA A 557 -2.38 -2.41 21.19
CA ALA A 557 -3.25 -2.91 22.25
C ALA A 557 -3.90 -1.70 22.94
N ALA A 558 -5.22 -1.59 22.82
CA ALA A 558 -5.95 -0.47 23.40
C ALA A 558 -6.00 -0.57 24.94
N ASP A 559 -5.93 0.57 25.62
CA ASP A 559 -6.11 0.61 27.09
C ASP A 559 -7.57 0.36 27.51
N HIS A 560 -8.51 0.59 26.59
CA HIS A 560 -9.95 0.46 26.79
C HIS A 560 -10.60 -0.11 25.52
N SER A 561 -11.87 -0.52 25.61
CA SER A 561 -12.59 -1.01 24.43
C SER A 561 -12.77 0.10 23.38
N VAL A 562 -12.53 -0.28 22.12
CA VAL A 562 -12.51 0.63 20.97
C VAL A 562 -13.59 0.26 19.96
N ASN A 563 -14.28 1.29 19.46
CA ASN A 563 -15.27 1.25 18.40
C ASN A 563 -15.00 2.37 17.37
N GLU A 564 -15.87 2.49 16.37
CA GLU A 564 -15.74 3.49 15.30
C GLU A 564 -15.70 4.93 15.81
N ASN A 565 -16.35 5.21 16.93
CA ASN A 565 -16.50 6.57 17.45
C ASN A 565 -15.32 7.02 18.31
N ASN A 566 -14.58 6.10 18.91
CA ASN A 566 -13.54 6.45 19.90
C ASN A 566 -12.10 6.05 19.49
N ILE A 567 -11.90 5.29 18.43
CA ILE A 567 -10.57 4.82 17.99
C ILE A 567 -9.54 5.92 17.72
N GLU A 568 -9.99 7.09 17.23
CA GLU A 568 -9.08 8.20 16.89
C GLU A 568 -8.52 8.89 18.14
N ILE A 569 -9.25 8.80 19.25
CA ILE A 569 -8.88 9.36 20.55
C ILE A 569 -8.42 8.30 21.56
N ALA A 570 -8.56 7.02 21.22
CA ALA A 570 -8.17 5.91 22.07
C ALA A 570 -6.66 5.85 22.25
N ASN A 571 -6.25 5.66 23.51
CA ASN A 571 -4.88 5.37 23.88
C ASN A 571 -4.67 3.86 24.00
N GLY A 572 -3.42 3.46 23.86
CA GLY A 572 -2.98 2.09 23.95
C GLY A 572 -1.47 2.00 23.95
N LYS A 573 -0.97 0.79 23.73
CA LYS A 573 0.46 0.50 23.60
C LYS A 573 0.76 -0.02 22.21
N CYS A 574 1.79 0.53 21.62
CA CYS A 574 2.28 0.15 20.30
C CYS A 574 3.49 -0.76 20.43
N TYR A 575 3.49 -1.88 19.71
CA TYR A 575 4.59 -2.84 19.67
C TYR A 575 5.08 -3.01 18.23
N HIS A 576 6.38 -2.83 18.00
CA HIS A 576 7.01 -3.01 16.69
C HIS A 576 7.87 -4.26 16.69
N LEU A 577 7.44 -5.28 15.94
CA LEU A 577 8.04 -6.61 16.00
C LEU A 577 9.14 -6.75 14.96
N VAL A 578 10.25 -7.36 15.37
CA VAL A 578 11.37 -7.76 14.50
C VAL A 578 11.37 -9.26 14.17
N VAL A 579 10.44 -10.00 14.77
CA VAL A 579 10.29 -11.44 14.60
C VAL A 579 9.06 -11.71 13.75
N LYS A 580 9.21 -12.57 12.75
CA LYS A 580 8.11 -13.02 11.90
C LYS A 580 7.06 -13.75 12.74
N PRO A 581 5.78 -13.33 12.71
CA PRO A 581 4.72 -14.06 13.38
C PRO A 581 4.44 -15.37 12.64
N THR A 582 4.23 -16.44 13.40
CA THR A 582 3.89 -17.76 12.86
C THR A 582 2.50 -18.22 13.29
N CYS A 583 1.82 -17.50 14.18
CA CYS A 583 0.42 -17.73 14.53
C CYS A 583 -0.26 -16.42 14.97
N VAL A 584 -1.58 -16.49 15.13
CA VAL A 584 -2.45 -15.42 15.63
C VAL A 584 -3.29 -15.96 16.79
N ILE A 585 -3.41 -15.14 17.83
CA ILE A 585 -4.14 -15.42 19.07
C ILE A 585 -5.38 -14.54 19.13
N ASP A 586 -6.49 -15.12 19.51
CA ASP A 586 -7.73 -14.41 19.79
C ASP A 586 -7.61 -13.71 21.15
N LYS A 587 -7.80 -12.39 21.13
CA LYS A 587 -7.88 -11.57 22.34
C LYS A 587 -9.08 -10.64 22.22
N GLU A 588 -10.15 -10.98 22.94
CA GLU A 588 -11.38 -10.18 23.02
C GLU A 588 -11.38 -9.17 24.16
#